data_AF-A0A402WM68-F1
#
_entry.id   AF-A0A402WM68-F1
#
_cell.length_a   1.000
_cell.length_b   1.000
_cell.length_c   1.000
_cell.angle_alpha   90.00
_cell.angle_beta   90.00
_cell.angle_gamma   90.00
#
_symmetry.space_group_name_H-M   'P 1'
#
loop_
_entity.id
_entity.type
_entity.pdbx_description
1 polymer ?
#
loop_
_entity_poly.entity_id
_entity_poly.type
_entity_poly.pdbx_seq_one_letter_code
_entity_poly.pdbx_strand_id
1 'polypeptide(L)' 'MKKSPECERGRNVTISSLRHDEDSARQLDEILNENPLYRPSSVMRGGILALYEMTQEQRLAIIMKAASNARNN' A
#
# COMPACT_ATOMS: atom_id res chain seq x y z
N MET A 1 10.81 -45.51 -1.50
CA MET A 1 10.90 -44.06 -1.77
C MET A 1 9.54 -43.53 -2.21
N LYS A 2 8.95 -42.59 -1.47
CA LYS A 2 8.10 -41.53 -2.03
C LYS A 2 8.49 -40.25 -1.28
N LYS A 3 9.35 -39.44 -1.90
CA LYS A 3 9.60 -38.07 -1.46
C LYS A 3 8.30 -37.31 -1.67
N SER A 4 7.65 -36.88 -0.58
CA SER A 4 6.64 -35.83 -0.66
C SER A 4 7.33 -34.59 -1.25
N PRO A 5 6.71 -33.88 -2.21
CA PRO A 5 7.29 -32.66 -2.73
C PRO A 5 7.44 -31.68 -1.57
N GLU A 6 8.64 -31.15 -1.42
CA GLU A 6 8.96 -30.07 -0.49
C GLU A 6 8.05 -28.89 -0.86
N CYS A 7 7.01 -28.63 -0.07
CA CYS A 7 6.27 -27.38 -0.18
C CYS A 7 7.29 -26.25 -0.10
N GLU A 8 7.43 -25.48 -1.18
CA GLU A 8 8.29 -24.31 -1.22
C GLU A 8 8.02 -23.47 0.03
N ARG A 9 9.06 -23.25 0.84
CA ARG A 9 8.99 -22.42 2.05
C ARG A 9 8.26 -21.13 1.67
N GLY A 10 7.10 -20.91 2.28
CA GLY A 10 6.28 -19.73 2.03
C GLY A 10 7.17 -18.50 2.07
N ARG A 11 7.20 -17.76 0.95
CA ARG A 11 7.94 -16.49 0.88
C ARG A 11 7.56 -15.66 2.10
N ASN A 12 8.53 -15.18 2.86
CA ASN A 12 8.30 -14.33 4.02
C ASN A 12 7.64 -13.02 3.55
N VAL A 13 6.31 -13.02 3.46
CA VAL A 13 5.54 -11.80 3.19
C VAL A 13 5.39 -11.09 4.53
N THR A 14 6.10 -9.96 4.69
CA THR A 14 5.86 -9.08 5.83
C THR A 14 4.46 -8.48 5.68
N ILE A 15 3.57 -8.84 6.60
CA ILE A 15 2.23 -8.27 6.69
C ILE A 15 2.28 -7.14 7.72
N SER A 16 1.94 -5.93 7.27
CA SER A 16 1.72 -4.77 8.14
C SER A 16 0.26 -4.33 8.05
N SER A 17 -0.27 -3.81 9.16
CA SER A 17 -1.58 -3.16 9.19
C SER A 17 -1.41 -1.64 9.13
N LEU A 18 -2.31 -0.98 8.39
CA LEU A 18 -2.34 0.47 8.23
C LEU A 18 -3.71 0.99 8.68
N ARG A 19 -3.73 2.17 9.29
CA ARG A 19 -4.97 2.88 9.60
C ARG A 19 -5.17 3.96 8.55
N HIS A 20 -6.38 4.02 8.01
CA HIS A 20 -6.82 5.07 7.09
C HIS A 20 -7.77 6.00 7.83
N ASP A 21 -7.66 7.30 7.58
CA ASP A 21 -8.74 8.24 7.83
C ASP A 21 -9.83 8.08 6.76
N GLU A 22 -10.95 8.80 6.92
CA GLU A 22 -12.09 8.69 5.99
C GLU A 22 -11.70 9.07 4.56
N ASP A 23 -10.88 10.10 4.39
CA ASP A 23 -10.43 10.55 3.07
C ASP A 23 -9.54 9.51 2.40
N SER A 24 -8.57 8.96 3.12
CA SER A 24 -7.67 7.92 2.60
C SER A 24 -8.43 6.62 2.31
N ALA A 25 -9.41 6.26 3.13
CA ALA A 25 -10.25 5.09 2.90
C ALA A 25 -11.10 5.26 1.62
N ARG A 26 -11.70 6.44 1.43
CA ARG A 26 -12.47 6.77 0.22
C ARG A 26 -11.60 6.75 -1.04
N GLN A 27 -10.43 7.39 -1.01
CA GLN A 27 -9.52 7.40 -2.16
C GLN A 27 -9.05 5.99 -2.54
N LEU A 28 -8.79 5.14 -1.55
CA LEU A 28 -8.43 3.74 -1.81
C LEU A 28 -9.60 2.99 -2.46
N ASP A 29 -10.82 3.18 -1.97
CA ASP A 29 -12.02 2.54 -2.55
C ASP A 29 -12.26 2.99 -4.00
N GLU A 30 -12.13 4.29 -4.29
CA GLU A 30 -12.22 4.84 -5.64
C GLU A 30 -11.22 4.17 -6.59
N ILE A 31 -9.94 4.10 -6.21
CA ILE A 31 -8.89 3.43 -7.02
C ILE A 31 -9.21 1.95 -7.24
N LEU A 32 -9.69 1.24 -6.21
CA LEU A 32 -10.03 -0.18 -6.35
C LEU A 32 -11.21 -0.39 -7.30
N ASN A 33 -12.15 0.55 -7.35
CA ASN A 33 -13.29 0.51 -8.27
C ASN A 33 -12.92 0.83 -9.73
N GLU A 34 -11.79 1.50 -9.99
CA GLU A 34 -11.32 1.76 -11.35
C GLU A 34 -10.94 0.49 -12.12
N ASN A 35 -10.45 -0.54 -11.42
CA ASN A 35 -10.04 -1.79 -12.05
C ASN A 35 -10.26 -3.00 -11.12
N PRO A 36 -11.10 -3.98 -11.51
CA PRO A 36 -11.43 -5.13 -10.67
C PRO A 36 -10.24 -6.07 -10.39
N LEU A 37 -9.12 -5.91 -11.08
CA LEU A 37 -7.89 -6.66 -10.82
C LEU A 37 -6.99 -6.02 -9.77
N TYR A 38 -7.28 -4.77 -9.36
CA TYR A 38 -6.54 -4.12 -8.30
C TYR A 38 -6.82 -4.77 -6.96
N ARG A 39 -5.74 -4.88 -6.17
CA ARG A 39 -5.79 -5.34 -4.78
C ARG A 39 -5.23 -4.23 -3.92
N PRO A 40 -5.71 -4.05 -2.67
CA PRO A 40 -5.18 -3.03 -1.77
C PRO A 40 -3.63 -3.09 -1.67
N SER A 41 -3.05 -4.28 -1.57
CA SER A 41 -1.59 -4.44 -1.53
C SER A 41 -0.87 -3.96 -2.80
N SER A 42 -1.49 -4.09 -3.97
CA SER A 42 -0.91 -3.60 -5.22
C SER A 42 -1.00 -2.08 -5.31
N VAL A 43 -2.13 -1.49 -4.90
CA VAL A 43 -2.32 -0.03 -4.84
C VAL A 43 -1.31 0.59 -3.87
N MET A 44 -1.18 0.03 -2.66
CA MET A 44 -0.23 0.54 -1.66
C MET A 44 1.23 0.41 -2.14
N ARG A 45 1.60 -0.70 -2.78
CA ARG A 45 2.95 -0.84 -3.38
C ARG A 45 3.16 0.18 -4.51
N GLY A 46 2.16 0.42 -5.35
CA GLY A 46 2.22 1.44 -6.40
C GLY A 46 2.43 2.85 -5.83
N GLY A 47 1.69 3.21 -4.77
CA GLY A 47 1.87 4.49 -4.07
C GLY A 47 3.26 4.65 -3.46
N ILE A 48 3.80 3.60 -2.83
CA ILE A 48 5.17 3.62 -2.29
C ILE A 48 6.20 3.77 -3.42
N LEU A 49 6.03 3.07 -4.54
CA LEU A 49 6.92 3.16 -5.69
C LEU A 49 6.91 4.59 -6.27
N ALA A 50 5.74 5.18 -6.46
CA ALA A 50 5.61 6.56 -6.92
C ALA A 50 6.31 7.55 -5.97
N LEU A 51 6.15 7.40 -4.65
CA LEU A 51 6.87 8.23 -3.67
C LEU A 51 8.38 8.02 -3.72
N TYR A 52 8.84 6.81 -4.03
CA TYR A 52 10.27 6.49 -4.13
C TYR A 52 10.92 7.15 -5.35
N GLU A 53 10.21 7.21 -6.48
CA GLU A 53 10.65 7.83 -7.73
C GLU A 53 10.66 9.37 -7.71
N MET A 54 9.90 9.99 -6.78
CA MET A 54 9.89 11.44 -6.57
C MET A 54 11.19 11.98 -5.96
N THR A 55 11.43 13.29 -6.13
CA THR A 55 12.49 13.98 -5.37
C THR A 55 12.18 13.98 -3.88
N GLN A 56 13.20 14.22 -3.06
CA GLN A 56 13.04 14.25 -1.61
C GLN A 56 12.05 15.33 -1.17
N GLU A 57 12.08 16.50 -1.80
CA GLU A 57 11.20 17.64 -1.49
C GLU A 57 9.74 17.33 -1.84
N GLN A 58 9.50 16.74 -3.01
CA GLN A 58 8.16 16.33 -3.44
C GLN A 58 7.59 15.25 -2.51
N ARG A 59 8.38 14.21 -2.23
CA ARG A 59 7.99 13.14 -1.31
C ARG A 59 7.68 13.71 0.08
N LEU A 60 8.50 14.62 0.59
CA LEU A 60 8.27 15.28 1.89
C LEU A 60 6.96 16.06 1.90
N ALA A 61 6.71 16.88 0.87
CA ALA A 61 5.50 17.68 0.78
C ALA A 61 4.23 16.81 0.77
N ILE A 62 4.24 15.70 0.02
CA ILE A 62 3.11 14.75 -0.04
C ILE A 62 2.89 14.06 1.31
N ILE A 63 3.96 13.57 1.95
CA ILE A 63 3.85 12.91 3.26
C ILE A 63 3.34 13.87 4.33
N MET A 64 3.82 15.11 4.34
CA MET A 64 3.33 16.13 5.29
C MET A 64 1.85 16.44 5.07
N LYS A 65 1.42 16.59 3.80
CA LYS A 65 0.00 16.79 3.47
C LYS A 65 -0.87 15.63 3.96
N ALA A 66 -0.43 14.39 3.76
CA ALA A 66 -1.15 13.21 4.25
C ALA A 66 -1.19 13.15 5.79
N ALA A 67 -0.10 13.53 6.46
CA ALA A 67 -0.03 13.53 7.93
C ALA A 67 -0.90 14.63 8.58
N SER A 68 -1.08 15.77 7.92
CA SER A 68 -1.93 16.86 8.40
C SER A 68 -3.42 16.48 8.42
N ASN A 69 -3.87 15.68 7.45
CA ASN A 69 -5.26 15.24 7.37
C ASN A 69 -5.62 14.25 8.49
N ALA A 70 -4.64 13.47 8.98
CA ALA A 70 -4.86 12.50 10.05
C ALA A 70 -5.11 13.12 11.45
N ARG A 71 -4.90 14.43 11.64
CA ARG A 71 -5.01 15.12 12.94
C ARG A 71 -6.35 15.80 13.21
N ASN A 72 -7.27 15.82 12.25
CA ASN A 72 -8.56 16.54 12.38
C ASN A 72 -9.75 15.64 12.78
N ASN A 73 -9.51 14.43 13.30
CA ASN A 73 -10.52 13.54 13.87
C ASN A 73 -10.25 13.27 15.36
#